data_AF-A0A3D4W078-F1
#
_entry.id   AF-A0A3D4W078-F1
#
_cell.length_a   1.000
_cell.length_b   1.000
_cell.length_c   1.000
_cell.angle_alpha   90.00
_cell.angle_beta   90.00
_cell.angle_gamma   90.00
#
_symmetry.space_group_name_H-M   'P 1'
#
loop_
_entity.id
_entity.type
_entity.pdbx_description
1 polymer ?
#
loop_
_entity_poly.entity_id
_entity_poly.type
_entity_poly.pdbx_seq_one_letter_code
_entity_poly.pdbx_strand_id
1 'polypeptide(L)' 'IGASGFNMESIKSRPMPHVPFEYYFYVELVGDPTADETAALLRELDHTCRTVRLLGVYTK' A
#
# COMPACT_ATOMS: atom_id res chain seq x y z
N ILE A 1 -4.06 -0.42 7.16
CA ILE A 1 -3.92 -1.75 6.52
C ILE A 1 -4.42 -2.88 7.42
N GLY A 2 -3.67 -3.38 8.41
CA GLY A 2 -4.12 -4.50 9.24
C GLY A 2 -5.37 -4.19 10.07
N ALA A 3 -5.44 -2.99 10.65
CA ALA A 3 -6.64 -2.49 11.33
C ALA A 3 -7.85 -2.33 10.39
N SER A 4 -7.61 -2.23 9.08
CA SER A 4 -8.62 -2.08 8.03
C SER A 4 -9.11 -3.44 7.49
N GLY A 5 -8.63 -4.57 8.03
CA GLY A 5 -9.08 -5.92 7.66
C GLY A 5 -8.44 -6.52 6.41
N PHE A 6 -7.41 -5.88 5.82
CA PHE A 6 -6.75 -6.39 4.62
C PHE A 6 -5.65 -7.39 4.95
N ASN A 7 -5.65 -8.51 4.23
CA ASN A 7 -4.53 -9.45 4.24
C ASN A 7 -3.40 -8.92 3.36
N MET A 8 -2.17 -8.94 3.88
CA MET A 8 -0.97 -8.55 3.15
C MET A 8 -0.18 -9.80 2.78
N GLU A 9 -0.03 -10.06 1.48
CA GLU A 9 0.73 -11.23 0.99
C GLU A 9 2.23 -10.98 1.03
N SER A 10 2.65 -9.75 0.72
CA SER A 10 4.06 -9.38 0.77
C SER A 10 4.27 -7.92 1.12
N ILE A 11 5.40 -7.65 1.76
CA ILE A 11 5.93 -6.31 2.00
C ILE A 11 7.44 -6.32 1.77
N LYS A 12 7.92 -5.38 0.96
CA LYS A 12 9.33 -5.25 0.62
C LYS A 12 9.75 -3.79 0.79
N SER A 13 10.65 -3.53 1.74
CA SER A 13 11.23 -2.20 1.94
C SER A 13 12.41 -1.95 1.02
N ARG A 14 12.58 -0.71 0.60
CA ARG A 14 13.74 -0.23 -0.15
C ARG A 14 14.14 1.15 0.37
N PRO A 15 15.44 1.40 0.60
CA PRO A 15 15.88 2.74 0.95
C PRO A 15 15.68 3.68 -0.23
N MET A 16 15.25 4.92 0.04
CA MET A 16 15.15 5.96 -0.98
C MET A 16 16.56 6.38 -1.41
N PRO A 17 16.88 6.37 -2.72
CA PRO A 17 18.17 6.87 -3.19
C PRO A 17 18.36 8.33 -2.79
N HIS A 18 19.56 8.67 -2.32
CA HIS A 18 19.97 10.04 -2.01
C HIS A 18 19.20 10.74 -0.86
N VAL A 19 18.32 10.04 -0.14
CA VAL A 19 17.61 10.59 1.02
C VAL A 19 17.85 9.70 2.26
N PRO A 20 18.68 10.14 3.22
CA PRO A 20 18.97 9.36 4.42
C PRO A 20 17.71 9.04 5.22
N PHE A 21 17.63 7.81 5.73
CA PHE A 21 16.55 7.33 6.62
C PHE A 21 15.13 7.34 6.03
N GLU A 22 14.97 7.59 4.73
CA GLU A 22 13.69 7.43 4.05
C GLU A 22 13.58 6.08 3.33
N TYR A 23 12.37 5.51 3.36
CA TYR A 23 12.06 4.22 2.75
C TYR A 23 10.78 4.30 1.93
N TYR A 24 10.72 3.48 0.89
CA TYR A 24 9.47 3.14 0.21
C TYR A 24 9.22 1.63 0.29
N PHE A 25 7.95 1.26 0.18
CA PHE A 25 7.50 -0.12 0.34
C PHE A 25 6.72 -0.56 -0.88
N TYR A 26 7.02 -1.76 -1.37
CA TYR A 26 6.10 -2.50 -2.22
C TYR A 26 5.27 -3.41 -1.34
N VAL A 27 3.95 -3.31 -1.47
CA VAL A 27 2.99 -4.12 -0.72
C VAL A 27 2.03 -4.81 -1.67
N GLU A 28 1.73 -6.07 -1.40
CA GLU A 28 0.68 -6.83 -2.08
C GLU A 28 -0.42 -7.11 -1.07
N LEU A 29 -1.66 -6.73 -1.42
CA LEU A 29 -2.83 -6.86 -0.56
C LEU A 29 -3.88 -7.71 -1.26
N VAL A 30 -4.60 -8.53 -0.48
CA VAL A 30 -5.78 -9.25 -0.95
C VAL A 30 -7.02 -8.44 -0.63
N GLY A 31 -7.84 -8.16 -1.64
CA GLY A 31 -9.10 -7.44 -1.50
C GLY A 31 -9.76 -7.18 -2.85
N ASP A 32 -11.00 -6.71 -2.80
CA ASP A 32 -11.75 -6.27 -3.98
C ASP A 32 -11.41 -4.79 -4.26
N PRO A 33 -10.84 -4.46 -5.44
CA PRO A 33 -10.52 -3.07 -5.79
C PRO A 33 -11.75 -2.16 -5.92
N THR A 34 -12.95 -2.73 -6.07
CA THR A 34 -14.21 -1.99 -6.24
C THR A 34 -14.94 -1.76 -4.91
N ALA A 35 -14.49 -2.41 -3.84
CA ALA A 35 -15.07 -2.26 -2.51
C ALA A 35 -14.74 -0.90 -1.88
N ASP A 36 -15.71 -0.32 -1.17
CA ASP A 36 -15.55 0.98 -0.51
C ASP A 36 -14.44 0.97 0.55
N GLU A 37 -14.21 -0.17 1.19
CA GLU A 37 -13.13 -0.39 2.16
C GLU A 37 -11.75 -0.24 1.51
N THR A 38 -11.59 -0.67 0.25
CA THR A 38 -10.32 -0.51 -0.48
C THR A 38 -10.08 0.96 -0.81
N ALA A 39 -11.12 1.68 -1.23
CA ALA A 39 -11.04 3.12 -1.44
C ALA A 39 -10.72 3.88 -0.14
N ALA A 40 -11.32 3.47 0.99
CA ALA A 40 -11.04 4.04 2.30
C ALA A 40 -9.58 3.80 2.72
N LEU A 41 -9.06 2.59 2.53
CA LEU A 41 -7.67 2.26 2.82
C LEU A 41 -6.70 3.10 1.99
N LEU A 42 -6.95 3.25 0.68
CA LEU A 42 -6.08 4.05 -0.19
C LEU A 42 -6.04 5.52 0.24
N ARG A 43 -7.17 6.09 0.69
CA ARG A 43 -7.21 7.45 1.23
C ARG A 43 -6.42 7.58 2.54
N GLU A 44 -6.55 6.62 3.44
CA GLU A 44 -5.78 6.60 4.70
C GLU A 44 -4.26 6.54 4.43
N LEU A 45 -3.86 5.70 3.46
CA LEU A 45 -2.47 5.61 3.03
C LEU A 45 -1.97 6.91 2.39
N ASP A 46 -2.80 7.57 1.57
CA ASP A 46 -2.44 8.85 0.94
C ASP A 46 -2.23 9.97 1.96
N HIS A 47 -2.97 9.94 3.09
CA HIS A 47 -2.74 10.86 4.20
C HIS A 47 -1.50 10.53 5.04
N THR A 48 -1.13 9.26 5.14
CA THR A 48 -0.04 8.79 6.02
C THR A 48 1.31 8.79 5.30
N CYS A 49 1.33 8.44 4.02
CA CYS A 49 2.53 8.31 3.22
C CYS A 49 2.77 9.58 2.40
N ARG A 50 4.04 9.92 2.13
CA ARG A 50 4.37 11.05 1.23
C ARG A 50 3.81 10.85 -0.18
N THR A 51 3.71 9.60 -0.63
CA THR A 51 3.15 9.26 -1.94
C THR A 51 2.65 7.83 -1.91
N VAL A 52 1.50 7.59 -2.54
CA VAL A 52 0.95 6.25 -2.75
C VAL A 52 0.73 6.03 -4.23
N ARG A 53 1.10 4.85 -4.74
CA ARG A 53 0.88 4.47 -6.14
C ARG A 53 0.34 3.06 -6.21
N LEU A 54 -0.84 2.91 -6.80
CA LEU A 54 -1.38 1.61 -7.18
C LEU A 54 -0.65 1.13 -8.44
N LEU A 55 0.11 0.03 -8.34
CA LEU A 55 0.88 -0.50 -9.47
C LEU A 55 0.04 -1.36 -10.41
N GLY A 56 -1.02 -1.97 -9.89
CA GLY A 56 -1.95 -2.79 -10.65
C GLY A 56 -2.88 -3.58 -9.76
N VAL A 57 -3.91 -4.13 -10.36
CA VAL A 57 -4.83 -5.11 -9.77
C VAL A 57 -4.80 -6.31 -10.68
N TYR A 58 -4.63 -7.49 -10.12
CA TYR A 58 -4.59 -8.74 -10.86
C TYR A 58 -5.31 -9.84 -10.09
N THR A 59 -5.87 -10.79 -10.82
CA THR A 59 -6.37 -12.04 -10.25
C THR A 59 -5.20 -13.02 -10.18
N LYS A 60 -5.09 -13.74 -9.07
CA LYS A 60 -4.06 -14.74 -8.84
C LYS A 60 -4.42 -16.09 -9.46
#